data_AF-A0A1F8QNM2-F1
#
_entry.id   AF-A0A1F8QNM2-F1
#
_cell.length_a   1.000
_cell.length_b   1.000
_cell.length_c   1.000
_cell.angle_alpha   90.00
_cell.angle_beta   90.00
_cell.angle_gamma   90.00
#
_symmetry.space_group_name_H-M   'P 1'
#
loop_
_entity.id
_entity.type
_entity.pdbx_description
1 polymer ?
#
loop_
_entity_poly.entity_id
_entity_poly.type
_entity_poly.pdbx_seq_one_letter_code
_entity_poly.pdbx_strand_id
1 'polypeptide(L)'
;MPEDNLIHLYEGGEKVIINNVETVAPAITRPMVMIYPKEGSMVRNNIAGIVQAPWVTQDQVEAANKWIDYLLQDEQQRAFLSTGFRPGRRTRQPG
;
A
#
# COMPACT_ATOMS: atom_id res chain seq x y z
N MET A 1 9.74 4.45 -3.46
CA MET A 1 9.64 3.07 -2.92
C MET A 1 9.87 2.11 -4.09
N PRO A 2 10.26 0.83 -3.90
CA PRO A 2 10.50 -0.08 -5.03
C PRO A 2 9.31 -0.22 -5.99
N GLU A 3 8.10 -0.05 -5.46
CA GLU A 3 6.83 -0.16 -6.17
C GLU A 3 6.54 1.05 -7.06
N ASP A 4 6.81 2.26 -6.57
CA ASP A 4 6.67 3.51 -7.34
C ASP A 4 7.61 3.50 -8.55
N ASN A 5 8.85 3.04 -8.35
CA ASN A 5 9.85 2.96 -9.40
C ASN A 5 9.41 2.04 -10.55
N LEU A 6 8.67 0.96 -10.26
CA LEU A 6 8.16 0.04 -11.28
C LEU A 6 7.02 0.67 -12.10
N ILE A 7 6.18 1.49 -11.48
CA ILE A 7 5.12 2.24 -12.16
C ILE A 7 5.75 3.28 -13.09
N HIS A 8 6.72 4.06 -12.61
CA HIS A 8 7.40 5.08 -13.41
C HIS A 8 8.26 4.48 -14.54
N LEU A 9 8.80 3.28 -14.35
CA LEU A 9 9.45 2.51 -15.42
C LEU A 9 8.43 2.02 -16.47
N TYR A 10 7.22 1.63 -16.03
CA TYR A 10 6.17 1.19 -16.93
C TYR A 10 5.63 2.34 -17.79
N GLU A 11 5.32 3.48 -17.15
CA GLU A 11 4.77 4.67 -17.81
C GLU A 11 5.81 5.42 -18.65
N GLY A 12 7.10 5.22 -18.37
CA GLY A 12 8.20 5.97 -18.99
C GLY A 12 8.32 7.35 -18.35
N GLY A 13 9.42 7.60 -17.65
CA GLY A 13 9.57 8.81 -16.84
C GLY A 13 10.58 8.68 -15.71
N GLU A 14 10.97 7.45 -15.36
CA GLU A 14 11.98 7.21 -14.35
C GLU A 14 13.36 7.66 -14.82
N LYS A 15 14.06 8.43 -13.97
CA LYS A 15 15.46 8.80 -14.19
C LYS A 15 16.35 7.59 -13.94
N VAL A 16 17.09 7.18 -14.97
CA VAL A 16 17.99 6.03 -14.94
C VAL A 16 19.38 6.42 -15.41
N ILE A 17 20.40 5.72 -14.90
CA ILE A 17 21.76 5.86 -15.42
C ILE A 17 22.00 4.70 -16.39
N ILE A 18 22.20 5.03 -17.67
CA ILE A 18 22.59 4.08 -18.71
C ILE A 18 23.96 4.52 -19.22
N ASN A 19 24.95 3.63 -19.15
CA ASN A 19 26.34 3.91 -19.56
C ASN A 19 26.92 5.20 -18.93
N ASN A 20 26.72 5.38 -17.62
CA ASN A 20 27.16 6.57 -16.86
C ASN A 20 26.53 7.91 -17.30
N VAL A 21 25.44 7.88 -18.08
CA VAL A 21 24.67 9.07 -18.47
C VAL A 21 23.29 9.01 -17.83
N GLU A 22 22.89 10.09 -17.14
CA GLU A 22 21.52 10.25 -16.63
C GLU A 22 20.57 10.45 -17.83
N THR A 23 19.57 9.59 -17.93
CA THR A 23 18.57 9.61 -19.00
C THR A 23 17.20 9.21 -18.47
N VAL A 24 16.16 9.37 -19.28
CA VAL A 24 14.80 8.97 -18.93
C VAL A 24 14.52 7.60 -19.54
N ALA A 25 14.12 6.63 -18.71
CA ALA A 25 13.77 5.31 -19.19
C ALA A 25 12.55 5.39 -20.12
N PRO A 26 12.60 4.79 -21.32
CA PRO A 26 11.42 4.66 -22.16
C PRO A 26 10.41 3.72 -21.49
N ALA A 27 9.12 3.96 -21.76
CA ALA A 27 8.04 3.10 -21.28
C ALA A 27 8.27 1.63 -21.70
N ILE A 28 7.95 0.71 -20.79
CA ILE A 28 8.02 -0.73 -21.10
C ILE A 28 6.81 -1.09 -21.97
N THR A 29 7.04 -1.39 -23.25
CA THR A 29 5.98 -1.65 -24.24
C THR A 29 5.56 -3.12 -24.34
N ARG A 30 6.27 -4.03 -23.68
CA ARG A 30 5.98 -5.47 -23.70
C ARG A 30 5.05 -5.85 -22.54
N PRO A 31 4.22 -6.89 -22.68
CA PRO A 31 3.43 -7.41 -21.56
C PRO A 31 4.32 -7.80 -20.39
N MET A 32 3.99 -7.28 -19.20
CA MET A 32 4.70 -7.57 -17.95
C MET A 32 3.85 -8.48 -17.07
N VAL A 33 4.52 -9.30 -16.26
CA VAL A 33 3.87 -10.14 -15.26
C VAL A 33 4.50 -9.88 -13.89
N MET A 34 3.66 -9.89 -12.85
CA MET A 34 4.11 -9.86 -11.45
C MET A 34 4.21 -11.31 -10.95
N ILE A 35 5.38 -11.71 -10.46
CA ILE A 35 5.64 -13.05 -9.94
C ILE A 35 5.98 -12.94 -8.46
N TYR A 36 5.26 -13.70 -7.62
CA TYR A 36 5.61 -13.86 -6.21
C TYR A 36 6.61 -15.01 -6.04
N PRO A 37 7.70 -14.86 -5.26
CA PRO A 37 8.65 -15.93 -5.00
C PRO A 37 8.00 -17.11 -4.27
N LYS A 38 8.52 -18.33 -4.51
CA LYS A 38 8.02 -19.54 -3.84
C LYS A 38 8.37 -19.56 -2.36
N GLU A 39 9.49 -18.96 -2.01
CA GLU A 39 10.03 -18.81 -0.66
C GLU A 39 9.18 -17.84 0.19
N GLY A 40 8.27 -17.10 -0.45
CA GLY A 40 7.39 -16.14 0.17
C GLY A 40 7.70 -14.70 -0.25
N SER A 41 6.80 -13.79 0.14
CA SER A 41 6.95 -12.37 -0.06
C SER A 41 6.66 -11.65 1.24
N MET A 42 7.31 -10.51 1.45
CA MET A 42 7.08 -9.69 2.64
C MET A 42 5.72 -9.00 2.52
N VAL A 43 4.85 -9.22 3.50
CA VAL A 43 3.59 -8.50 3.58
C VAL A 43 3.90 -7.06 3.99
N ARG A 44 3.52 -6.11 3.14
CA ARG A 44 3.54 -4.69 3.46
C ARG A 44 2.12 -4.22 3.75
N ASN A 45 1.90 -3.72 4.96
CA ASN A 45 0.61 -3.20 5.42
C ASN A 45 0.71 -1.71 5.73
N ASN A 46 -0.43 -1.02 5.62
CA ASN A 46 -0.59 0.35 6.08
C ASN A 46 -1.37 0.32 7.39
N ILE A 47 -0.67 0.57 8.50
CA ILE A 47 -1.19 0.33 9.85
C ILE A 47 -1.77 1.63 10.42
N ALA A 48 -2.96 1.54 11.00
CA ALA A 48 -3.52 2.56 11.89
C ALA A 48 -3.31 2.10 13.34
N GLY A 49 -2.81 2.98 14.20
CA GLY A 49 -2.55 2.67 15.61
C GLY A 49 -2.73 3.89 16.50
N ILE A 50 -3.00 3.65 17.78
CA ILE A 50 -3.15 4.70 18.78
C ILE A 50 -1.79 4.98 19.41
N VAL A 51 -1.38 6.24 19.41
CA VAL A 51 -0.10 6.67 19.98
C VAL A 51 -0.17 6.57 21.51
N GLN A 52 0.77 5.83 22.12
CA GLN A 52 0.91 5.73 23.57
C GLN A 52 2.00 6.70 24.03
N ALA A 53 1.61 7.92 24.38
CA ALA A 53 2.55 8.95 24.85
C ALA A 53 1.91 9.86 25.90
N PRO A 54 2.70 10.50 26.79
CA PRO A 54 2.16 11.32 27.89
C PRO A 54 1.35 12.54 27.45
N TRP A 55 1.54 13.01 26.22
CA TRP A 55 0.82 14.15 25.65
C TRP A 55 -0.50 13.76 24.97
N VAL A 56 -0.84 12.47 24.94
CA VAL A 56 -2.08 11.99 24.33
C VAL A 56 -3.17 11.94 25.39
N THR A 57 -4.29 12.62 25.15
CA THR A 57 -5.42 12.66 26.08
C THR A 57 -6.36 11.47 25.89
N GLN A 58 -7.17 11.18 26.90
CA GLN A 58 -8.20 10.13 26.82
C GLN A 58 -9.20 10.38 25.68
N ASP A 59 -9.64 11.63 25.50
CA ASP A 59 -10.54 12.01 24.41
C ASP A 59 -9.94 11.73 23.02
N GLN A 60 -8.63 11.95 22.85
CA GLN A 60 -7.93 11.64 21.61
C GLN A 60 -7.86 10.13 21.37
N VAL A 61 -7.66 9.33 22.42
CA VAL A 61 -7.71 7.86 22.33
C VAL A 61 -9.10 7.42 21.90
N GLU A 62 -10.16 7.97 22.49
CA GLU A 62 -11.54 7.62 22.15
C GLU A 62 -11.90 8.03 20.71
N ALA A 63 -11.47 9.22 20.27
CA ALA A 63 -11.64 9.65 18.89
C ALA A 63 -10.87 8.75 17.90
N ALA A 64 -9.63 8.38 18.22
CA ALA A 64 -8.83 7.48 17.40
C ALA A 64 -9.47 6.09 17.28
N ASN A 65 -10.06 5.55 18.36
CA ASN A 65 -10.82 4.30 18.30
C ASN A 65 -12.00 4.40 17.33
N LYS A 66 -12.81 5.46 17.43
CA LYS A 66 -13.95 5.69 16.52
C LYS A 66 -13.50 5.78 15.06
N TRP A 67 -12.36 6.42 14.80
CA TRP A 67 -11.79 6.53 13.46
C TRP A 67 -11.29 5.17 12.93
N ILE A 68 -10.60 4.38 13.74
CA ILE A 68 -10.18 3.02 13.37
C ILE A 68 -11.41 2.15 13.07
N ASP A 69 -12.45 2.21 13.91
CA ASP A 69 -13.68 1.47 13.69
C ASP A 69 -14.35 1.87 12.37
N TYR A 70 -14.40 3.16 12.06
CA TYR A 70 -14.89 3.68 10.79
C TYR A 70 -14.10 3.10 9.59
N LEU A 71 -12.76 3.12 9.63
CA LEU A 71 -11.94 2.54 8.57
C LEU A 71 -12.23 1.05 8.33
N LEU A 72 -12.60 0.32 9.40
CA LEU A 72 -12.88 -1.11 9.36
C LEU A 72 -14.34 -1.46 8.99
N GLN A 73 -15.20 -0.48 8.70
CA GLN A 73 -16.56 -0.72 8.21
C GLN A 73 -16.53 -1.24 6.77
N ASP A 74 -17.49 -2.11 6.43
CA ASP A 74 -17.55 -2.77 5.12
C ASP A 74 -17.57 -1.78 3.95
N GLU A 75 -18.23 -0.63 4.11
CA GLU A 75 -18.26 0.42 3.09
C GLU A 75 -16.87 0.98 2.78
N GLN A 76 -16.11 1.33 3.83
CA GLN A 76 -14.75 1.83 3.67
C GLN A 76 -13.81 0.76 3.11
N GLN A 77 -13.98 -0.49 3.56
CA GLN A 77 -13.22 -1.63 3.05
C GLN A 77 -13.50 -1.88 1.56
N ARG A 78 -14.75 -1.71 1.08
CA ARG A 78 -15.07 -1.77 -0.36
C ARG A 78 -14.40 -0.65 -1.16
N ALA A 79 -14.35 0.56 -0.61
CA ALA A 79 -13.63 1.67 -1.24
C ALA A 79 -12.12 1.38 -1.35
N PHE A 80 -11.50 0.83 -0.30
CA PHE A 80 -10.10 0.41 -0.33
C PHE A 80 -9.83 -0.72 -1.34
N LEU A 81 -10.71 -1.72 -1.41
CA LEU A 81 -10.62 -2.77 -2.43
C LEU A 81 -10.65 -2.21 -3.86
N SER A 82 -11.53 -1.23 -4.12
CA SER A 82 -11.65 -0.60 -5.45
C SER A 82 -10.39 0.14 -5.90
N THR A 83 -9.54 0.53 -4.94
CA THR A 83 -8.26 1.22 -5.17
C THR A 83 -7.05 0.28 -5.10
N GLY A 84 -7.28 -1.03 -4.99
CA GLY A 84 -6.23 -2.06 -5.03
C GLY A 84 -5.64 -2.45 -3.67
N PHE A 85 -6.16 -1.92 -2.56
CA PHE A 85 -5.76 -2.37 -1.22
C PHE A 85 -6.43 -3.71 -0.86
N ARG A 86 -5.84 -4.42 0.11
CA ARG A 86 -6.44 -5.64 0.69
C ARG A 86 -7.30 -5.29 1.91
N PRO A 87 -8.32 -6.10 2.25
CA PRO A 87 -9.14 -5.88 3.43
C PRO A 87 -8.30 -5.97 4.72
N GLY A 88 -8.52 -5.03 5.64
CA GLY A 88 -7.86 -4.98 6.94
C GLY A 88 -8.45 -5.95 7.97
N ARG A 89 -9.74 -6.33 7.82
CA ARG A 89 -10.31 -7.47 8.55
C ARG A 89 -10.09 -8.74 7.72
N ARG A 90 -9.68 -9.84 8.37
CA ARG A 90 -9.98 -11.17 7.83
C ARG A 90 -11.50 -11.30 7.81
N THR A 91 -12.13 -11.12 6.66
CA THR A 91 -13.42 -11.76 6.44
C THR A 91 -13.19 -13.26 6.64
N ARG A 92 -13.81 -13.83 7.66
CA ARG A 92 -13.93 -15.29 7.76
C ARG A 92 -14.68 -15.69 6.49
N GLN A 93 -14.02 -16.34 5.54
CA GLN A 93 -14.75 -16.89 4.39
C GLN A 93 -15.84 -17.81 4.96
N PRO A 94 -17.13 -17.62 4.61
CA PRO A 94 -18.11 -18.66 4.85
C PRO A 94 -17.66 -19.88 4.05
N GLY A 95 -17.61 -21.03 4.74
CA GLY A 95 -17.29 -22.32 4.11
C GLY A 95 -18.41 -22.84 3.22
#